data_AF-A0A535UYK4-F1
#
_entry.id   AF-A0A535UYK4-F1
#
_cell.length_a   1.000
_cell.length_b   1.000
_cell.length_c   1.000
_cell.angle_alpha   90.00
_cell.angle_beta   90.00
_cell.angle_gamma   90.00
#
_symmetry.space_group_name_H-M   'P 1'
#
loop_
_entity.id
_entity.type
_entity.pdbx_description
1 polymer ?
#
loop_
_entity_poly.entity_id
_entity_poly.type
_entity_poly.pdbx_seq_one_letter_code
_entity_poly.pdbx_strand_id
1 'polypeptide(L)'
;MTPATLLARHGLEEATAAALLAYVQRQRWYGSRGRAVAGFEVEDVGTLRESGPAVLLVLATVRYEDGGRERYSLPLGIRPGPAAGFFDPERVVHETGGDAGPMAVVDALGDPESSAALWELIGAGATLRTEGGEVRFRGERIAGGVDPGSIRPLGREQSNTSLVRDDAELLKWFRVVEDVRSPELEMTEALHGAGFEHVPAPLGVVEYLRPGAEAVLLALVQPYLHNGTEGWALALTSLRDLYAEAELEGVGDEESAVRLVEEQGATFLPSRSPPTGSRTRCAPSRCPRRCSAPGPTP
;
A
#
# COMPACT_ATOMS: atom_id res chain seq x y z
N MET A 1 -5.58 23.41 -17.18
CA MET A 1 -6.65 22.75 -17.97
C MET A 1 -7.61 22.21 -16.93
N THR A 2 -8.90 22.49 -17.05
CA THR A 2 -9.85 22.09 -16.00
C THR A 2 -9.98 20.57 -15.92
N PRO A 3 -10.34 19.99 -14.77
CA PRO A 3 -10.71 18.59 -14.64
C PRO A 3 -11.68 18.12 -15.72
N ALA A 4 -12.74 18.89 -15.98
CA ALA A 4 -13.73 18.56 -17.00
C ALA A 4 -13.13 18.51 -18.41
N THR A 5 -12.26 19.47 -18.76
CA THR A 5 -11.60 19.48 -20.08
C THR A 5 -10.62 18.31 -20.23
N LEU A 6 -9.90 17.95 -19.17
CA LEU A 6 -8.95 16.85 -19.19
C LEU A 6 -9.68 15.51 -19.32
N LEU A 7 -10.73 15.29 -18.52
CA LEU A 7 -11.58 14.11 -18.63
C LEU A 7 -12.18 14.01 -20.05
N ALA A 8 -12.73 15.10 -20.59
CA ALA A 8 -13.30 15.10 -21.95
C ALA A 8 -12.27 14.75 -23.05
N ARG A 9 -11.00 15.17 -22.90
CA ARG A 9 -9.91 14.78 -23.83
C ARG A 9 -9.69 13.27 -23.90
N HIS A 10 -10.05 12.56 -22.83
CA HIS A 10 -9.98 11.11 -22.73
C HIS A 10 -11.34 10.43 -22.96
N GLY A 11 -12.33 11.14 -23.50
CA GLY A 11 -13.68 10.62 -23.74
C GLY A 11 -14.52 10.46 -22.47
N LEU A 12 -14.08 11.06 -21.36
CA LEU A 12 -14.75 11.01 -20.07
C LEU A 12 -15.57 12.29 -19.87
N GLU A 13 -16.84 12.26 -20.24
CA GLU A 13 -17.75 13.39 -20.07
C GLU A 13 -18.40 13.43 -18.68
N GLU A 14 -19.32 14.36 -18.43
CA GLU A 14 -20.03 14.55 -17.16
C GLU A 14 -20.73 13.28 -16.63
N ALA A 15 -21.16 12.39 -17.54
CA ALA A 15 -21.69 11.06 -17.20
C ALA A 15 -20.71 10.22 -16.35
N THR A 16 -19.41 10.49 -16.46
CA THR A 16 -18.34 9.82 -15.70
C THR A 16 -18.39 10.17 -14.22
N ALA A 17 -18.86 11.36 -13.82
CA ALA A 17 -18.95 11.73 -12.41
C ALA A 17 -19.94 10.84 -11.65
N ALA A 18 -21.11 10.57 -12.24
CA ALA A 18 -22.09 9.64 -11.68
C ALA A 18 -21.55 8.20 -11.65
N ALA A 19 -20.85 7.78 -12.71
CA ALA A 19 -20.22 6.46 -12.78
C ALA A 19 -19.10 6.29 -11.72
N LEU A 20 -18.30 7.33 -11.49
CA LEU A 20 -17.26 7.36 -10.46
C LEU A 20 -17.86 7.29 -9.06
N LEU A 21 -18.92 8.07 -8.78
CA LEU A 21 -19.62 7.97 -7.50
C LEU A 21 -20.18 6.56 -7.28
N ALA A 22 -20.86 6.01 -8.28
CA ALA A 22 -21.39 4.65 -8.22
C ALA A 22 -20.28 3.61 -8.05
N TYR A 23 -19.09 3.85 -8.64
CA TYR A 23 -17.90 3.04 -8.44
C TYR A 23 -17.41 3.13 -7.00
N VAL A 24 -17.15 4.33 -6.48
CA VAL A 24 -16.75 4.56 -5.09
C VAL A 24 -17.69 3.84 -4.12
N GLN A 25 -19.00 4.06 -4.24
CA GLN A 25 -19.99 3.54 -3.29
C GLN A 25 -20.07 2.01 -3.21
N ARG A 26 -19.73 1.29 -4.29
CA ARG A 26 -19.73 -0.19 -4.31
C ARG A 26 -18.46 -0.81 -3.72
N GLN A 27 -17.41 -0.03 -3.49
CA GLN A 27 -16.15 -0.57 -3.02
C GLN A 27 -16.16 -0.91 -1.53
N ARG A 28 -15.26 -1.81 -1.14
CA ARG A 28 -15.06 -2.16 0.28
C ARG A 28 -14.40 -1.04 1.07
N TRP A 29 -13.54 -0.27 0.40
CA TRP A 29 -12.81 0.86 0.98
C TRP A 29 -13.69 2.10 1.18
N TYR A 30 -14.94 2.08 0.70
CA TYR A 30 -15.94 3.09 1.01
C TYR A 30 -16.52 2.84 2.41
N GLY A 31 -15.99 3.57 3.40
CA GLY A 31 -16.37 3.43 4.81
C GLY A 31 -17.73 4.05 5.17
N SER A 32 -18.24 4.98 4.35
CA SER A 32 -19.43 5.78 4.63
C SER A 32 -20.74 5.14 4.15
N ARG A 33 -20.87 3.81 4.30
CA ARG A 33 -22.09 3.07 3.93
C ARG A 33 -23.28 3.55 4.75
N GLY A 34 -24.39 3.81 4.08
CA GLY A 34 -25.63 4.28 4.71
C GLY A 34 -25.73 5.79 4.93
N ARG A 35 -24.67 6.58 4.67
CA ARG A 35 -24.76 8.05 4.67
C ARG A 35 -25.39 8.55 3.37
N ALA A 36 -26.31 9.50 3.49
CA ALA A 36 -26.95 10.13 2.33
C ALA A 36 -25.98 11.10 1.64
N VAL A 37 -25.78 10.91 0.33
CA VAL A 37 -24.88 11.73 -0.49
C VAL A 37 -25.61 12.98 -0.94
N ALA A 38 -25.06 14.15 -0.59
CA ALA A 38 -25.51 15.46 -1.04
C ALA A 38 -24.86 15.90 -2.37
N GLY A 39 -23.71 15.33 -2.73
CA GLY A 39 -23.06 15.62 -4.01
C GLY A 39 -21.74 14.88 -4.21
N PHE A 40 -21.28 14.89 -5.46
CA PHE A 40 -19.98 14.35 -5.87
C PHE A 40 -19.31 15.33 -6.84
N GLU A 41 -18.01 15.54 -6.66
CA GLU A 41 -17.25 16.52 -7.41
C GLU A 41 -15.85 15.99 -7.70
N VAL A 42 -15.40 16.12 -8.95
CA VAL A 42 -14.00 15.88 -9.30
C VAL A 42 -13.24 17.17 -9.04
N GLU A 43 -12.41 17.17 -8.01
CA GLU A 43 -11.65 18.36 -7.58
C GLU A 43 -10.43 18.61 -8.45
N ASP A 44 -9.74 17.55 -8.86
CA ASP A 44 -8.51 17.67 -9.64
C ASP A 44 -8.24 16.40 -10.45
N VAL A 45 -7.54 16.56 -11.57
CA VAL A 45 -7.15 15.43 -12.43
C VAL A 45 -5.74 15.66 -12.97
N GLY A 46 -4.95 14.58 -12.99
CA GLY A 46 -3.64 14.56 -13.63
C GLY A 46 -3.49 13.39 -14.59
N THR A 47 -2.81 13.60 -15.71
CA THR A 47 -2.48 12.53 -16.66
C THR A 47 -1.14 11.90 -16.27
N LEU A 48 -1.20 10.65 -15.78
CA LEU A 48 -0.03 9.86 -15.39
C LEU A 48 0.67 9.26 -16.62
N ARG A 49 -0.12 8.81 -17.61
CA ARG A 49 0.36 8.29 -18.89
C ARG A 49 -0.65 8.66 -19.97
N GLU A 50 -0.17 9.24 -21.08
CA GLU A 50 -1.05 9.73 -22.15
C GLU A 50 -1.69 8.60 -22.96
N SER A 51 -1.00 7.45 -23.11
CA SER A 51 -1.46 6.33 -23.93
C SER A 51 -0.75 5.02 -23.61
N GLY A 52 -1.37 3.89 -23.99
CA GLY A 52 -0.77 2.56 -23.94
C GLY A 52 -0.64 1.88 -22.56
N PRO A 53 -1.72 1.70 -21.76
CA PRO A 53 -3.01 2.40 -21.75
C PRO A 53 -2.88 3.84 -21.23
N ALA A 54 -3.89 4.69 -21.47
CA ALA A 54 -3.90 6.01 -20.83
C ALA A 54 -4.23 5.85 -19.34
N VAL A 55 -3.53 6.58 -18.47
CA VAL A 55 -3.72 6.50 -17.03
C VAL A 55 -3.92 7.90 -16.46
N LEU A 56 -5.02 8.10 -15.75
CA LEU A 56 -5.36 9.33 -15.05
C LEU A 56 -5.32 9.13 -13.55
N LEU A 57 -4.99 10.17 -12.81
CA LEU A 57 -5.22 10.26 -11.37
C LEU A 57 -6.35 11.25 -11.14
N VAL A 58 -7.47 10.77 -10.63
CA VAL A 58 -8.64 11.58 -10.28
C VAL A 58 -8.69 11.75 -8.77
N LEU A 59 -8.75 13.01 -8.31
CA LEU A 59 -9.06 13.37 -6.94
C LEU A 59 -10.51 13.87 -6.89
N ALA A 60 -11.36 13.19 -6.13
CA ALA A 60 -12.78 13.50 -6.08
C ALA A 60 -13.31 13.55 -4.65
N THR A 61 -14.34 14.35 -4.40
CA THR A 61 -14.95 14.52 -3.08
C THR A 61 -16.42 14.13 -3.11
N VAL A 62 -16.80 13.29 -2.14
CA VAL A 62 -18.19 13.00 -1.80
C VAL A 62 -18.60 13.94 -0.67
N ARG A 63 -19.70 14.67 -0.85
CA ARG A 63 -20.34 15.50 0.17
C ARG A 63 -21.58 14.78 0.69
N TYR A 64 -21.81 14.83 2.00
CA TYR A 64 -22.93 14.17 2.67
C TYR A 64 -23.95 15.17 3.21
N GLU A 65 -25.20 14.73 3.36
CA GLU A 65 -26.29 15.57 3.90
C GLU A 65 -26.07 15.97 5.37
N ASP A 66 -25.30 15.17 6.12
CA ASP A 66 -24.89 15.47 7.50
C ASP A 66 -23.78 16.54 7.61
N GLY A 67 -23.36 17.11 6.47
CA GLY A 67 -22.33 18.14 6.38
C GLY A 67 -20.89 17.62 6.31
N GLY A 68 -20.68 16.31 6.44
CA GLY A 68 -19.37 15.71 6.26
C GLY A 68 -18.95 15.62 4.79
N ARG A 69 -17.65 15.38 4.58
CA ARG A 69 -17.08 15.14 3.24
C ARG A 69 -15.94 14.14 3.32
N GLU A 70 -15.72 13.40 2.24
CA GLU A 70 -14.61 12.47 2.09
C GLU A 70 -13.97 12.66 0.71
N ARG A 71 -12.64 12.76 0.68
CA ARG A 71 -11.88 12.83 -0.56
C ARG A 71 -11.35 11.45 -0.92
N TYR A 72 -11.32 11.18 -2.22
CA TYR A 72 -10.91 9.92 -2.80
C TYR A 72 -9.82 10.11 -3.86
N SER A 73 -8.85 9.20 -3.86
CA SER A 73 -7.78 9.11 -4.86
C SER A 73 -8.00 7.89 -5.76
N LEU A 74 -8.26 8.15 -7.04
CA LEU A 74 -8.74 7.18 -8.01
C LEU A 74 -7.82 7.16 -9.25
N PRO A 75 -6.81 6.28 -9.29
CA PRO A 75 -6.09 5.95 -10.51
C PRO A 75 -7.03 5.24 -11.49
N LEU A 76 -7.19 5.78 -12.69
CA LEU A 76 -8.07 5.25 -13.74
C LEU A 76 -7.26 4.87 -14.97
N GLY A 77 -7.42 3.64 -15.43
CA GLY A 77 -6.92 3.17 -16.72
C GLY A 77 -8.01 3.32 -17.78
N ILE A 78 -7.63 3.79 -18.97
CA ILE A 78 -8.54 3.95 -20.11
C ILE A 78 -8.01 3.12 -21.27
N ARG A 79 -8.84 2.19 -21.75
CA ARG A 79 -8.47 1.20 -22.77
C ARG A 79 -9.50 1.12 -23.90
N PRO A 80 -9.05 0.99 -25.15
CA PRO A 80 -9.95 0.60 -26.24
C PRO A 80 -10.52 -0.80 -26.04
N GLY A 81 -11.80 -0.96 -26.38
CA GLY A 81 -12.51 -2.23 -26.30
C GLY A 81 -13.55 -2.30 -25.17
N PRO A 82 -14.42 -3.32 -25.19
CA PRO A 82 -15.37 -3.57 -24.11
C PRO A 82 -14.63 -3.98 -22.83
N ALA A 83 -15.17 -3.65 -21.67
CA ALA A 83 -14.62 -4.09 -20.40
C ALA A 83 -14.98 -5.57 -20.12
N ALA A 84 -16.15 -6.02 -20.60
CA ALA A 84 -16.63 -7.38 -20.44
C ALA A 84 -15.63 -8.43 -20.96
N GLY A 85 -15.29 -9.40 -20.10
CA GLY A 85 -14.40 -10.52 -20.44
C GLY A 85 -12.90 -10.21 -20.39
N PHE A 86 -12.52 -8.94 -20.22
CA PHE A 86 -11.12 -8.51 -20.12
C PHE A 86 -10.73 -8.05 -18.72
N PHE A 87 -11.67 -7.49 -17.96
CA PHE A 87 -11.43 -6.99 -16.61
C PHE A 87 -12.35 -7.63 -15.59
N ASP A 88 -11.89 -7.65 -14.34
CA ASP A 88 -12.75 -7.92 -13.20
C ASP A 88 -13.90 -6.89 -13.17
N PRO A 89 -15.17 -7.32 -13.19
CA PRO A 89 -16.32 -6.42 -13.10
C PRO A 89 -16.30 -5.47 -11.90
N GLU A 90 -15.67 -5.86 -10.78
CA GLU A 90 -15.53 -4.98 -9.61
C GLU A 90 -14.58 -3.80 -9.85
N ARG A 91 -13.70 -3.93 -10.85
CA ARG A 91 -12.70 -2.92 -11.26
C ARG A 91 -13.17 -2.04 -12.42
N VAL A 92 -14.23 -2.42 -13.13
CA VAL A 92 -14.80 -1.59 -14.18
C VAL A 92 -15.50 -0.41 -13.54
N VAL A 93 -15.09 0.81 -13.90
CA VAL A 93 -15.69 2.06 -13.42
C VAL A 93 -16.84 2.45 -14.33
N HIS A 94 -16.57 2.46 -15.64
CA HIS A 94 -17.50 2.88 -16.67
C HIS A 94 -17.11 2.28 -18.04
N GLU A 95 -18.06 2.17 -18.94
CA GLU A 95 -17.82 1.90 -20.37
C GLU A 95 -18.38 3.07 -21.16
N THR A 96 -17.55 3.72 -21.96
CA THR A 96 -17.98 4.83 -22.83
C THR A 96 -18.13 4.32 -24.26
N GLY A 97 -19.18 4.75 -24.95
CA GLY A 97 -19.30 4.61 -26.40
C GLY A 97 -18.98 5.94 -27.07
N GLY A 98 -18.06 5.96 -28.04
CA GLY A 98 -17.76 7.14 -28.86
C GLY A 98 -17.45 6.79 -30.30
N ASP A 99 -17.17 7.80 -31.13
CA ASP A 99 -16.85 7.62 -32.56
C ASP A 99 -15.62 6.72 -32.80
N ALA A 100 -14.71 6.67 -31.82
CA ALA A 100 -13.53 5.81 -31.83
C ALA A 100 -13.82 4.35 -31.40
N GLY A 101 -15.07 4.00 -31.10
CA GLY A 101 -15.48 2.69 -30.58
C GLY A 101 -15.66 2.67 -29.06
N PRO A 102 -15.98 1.50 -28.48
CA PRO A 102 -16.11 1.35 -27.04
C PRO A 102 -14.77 1.54 -26.34
N MET A 103 -14.79 2.23 -25.20
CA MET A 103 -13.64 2.35 -24.30
C MET A 103 -14.05 1.90 -22.89
N ALA A 104 -13.18 1.14 -22.26
CA ALA A 104 -13.30 0.74 -20.86
C ALA A 104 -12.54 1.71 -19.98
N VAL A 105 -13.20 2.20 -18.94
CA VAL A 105 -12.62 2.94 -17.83
C VAL A 105 -12.56 2.00 -16.64
N VAL A 106 -11.36 1.69 -16.18
CA VAL A 106 -11.11 0.72 -15.12
C VAL A 106 -10.29 1.35 -14.02
N ASP A 107 -10.39 0.80 -12.83
CA ASP A 107 -9.47 1.08 -11.74
C ASP A 107 -8.06 0.63 -12.15
N ALA A 108 -7.14 1.59 -12.31
CA ALA A 108 -5.79 1.30 -12.80
C ALA A 108 -5.03 0.35 -11.86
N LEU A 109 -5.41 0.28 -10.59
CA LEU A 109 -4.82 -0.63 -9.62
C LEU A 109 -5.26 -2.10 -9.82
N GLY A 110 -6.34 -2.34 -10.58
CA GLY A 110 -6.76 -3.68 -10.99
C GLY A 110 -6.18 -4.12 -12.34
N ASP A 111 -5.52 -3.23 -13.08
CA ASP A 111 -4.94 -3.49 -14.40
C ASP A 111 -3.42 -3.41 -14.34
N PRO A 112 -2.68 -4.53 -14.48
CA PRO A 112 -1.23 -4.54 -14.35
C PRO A 112 -0.51 -3.58 -15.31
N GLU A 113 -1.01 -3.41 -16.53
CA GLU A 113 -0.43 -2.49 -17.51
C GLU A 113 -0.59 -1.01 -17.12
N SER A 114 -1.75 -0.63 -16.57
CA SER A 114 -1.97 0.70 -16.01
C SER A 114 -1.16 0.91 -14.71
N SER A 115 -1.12 -0.10 -13.85
CA SER A 115 -0.37 -0.06 -12.58
C SER A 115 1.12 0.14 -12.78
N ALA A 116 1.69 -0.40 -13.86
CA ALA A 116 3.11 -0.21 -14.18
C ALA A 116 3.52 1.26 -14.28
N ALA A 117 2.61 2.14 -14.74
CA ALA A 117 2.85 3.59 -14.82
C ALA A 117 3.17 4.20 -13.46
N LEU A 118 2.59 3.67 -12.38
CA LEU A 118 2.81 4.19 -11.04
C LEU A 118 4.25 3.93 -10.60
N TRP A 119 4.76 2.70 -10.78
CA TRP A 119 6.14 2.38 -10.46
C TRP A 119 7.15 3.14 -11.33
N GLU A 120 6.87 3.30 -12.62
CA GLU A 120 7.72 4.09 -13.52
C GLU A 120 7.84 5.54 -13.05
N LEU A 121 6.72 6.19 -12.69
CA LEU A 121 6.71 7.56 -12.19
C LEU A 121 7.40 7.70 -10.83
N ILE A 122 7.19 6.74 -9.93
CA ILE A 122 7.85 6.67 -8.61
C ILE A 122 9.36 6.53 -8.79
N GLY A 123 9.83 5.55 -9.56
CA GLY A 123 11.26 5.34 -9.82
C GLY A 123 11.92 6.50 -10.57
N ALA A 124 11.19 7.19 -11.43
CA ALA A 124 11.69 8.36 -12.15
C ALA A 124 11.74 9.65 -11.29
N GLY A 125 11.16 9.66 -10.09
CA GLY A 125 11.07 10.86 -9.28
C GLY A 125 10.23 11.97 -9.93
N ALA A 126 9.17 11.59 -10.64
CA ALA A 126 8.40 12.51 -11.48
C ALA A 126 7.66 13.59 -10.67
N THR A 127 7.34 14.71 -11.33
CA THR A 127 6.41 15.71 -10.81
C THR A 127 5.35 15.98 -11.86
N LEU A 128 4.09 15.78 -11.49
CA LEU A 128 2.92 16.00 -12.33
C LEU A 128 2.20 17.27 -11.87
N ARG A 129 2.13 18.27 -12.74
CA ARG A 129 1.34 19.49 -12.52
C ARG A 129 -0.13 19.19 -12.82
N THR A 130 -1.02 19.60 -11.92
CA THR A 130 -2.47 19.51 -12.09
C THR A 130 -3.09 20.91 -12.05
N GLU A 131 -4.42 21.05 -12.08
CA GLU A 131 -5.04 22.37 -11.93
C GLU A 131 -5.02 22.83 -10.47
N GLY A 132 -5.26 21.91 -9.54
CA GLY A 132 -5.31 22.19 -8.10
C GLY A 132 -3.95 22.23 -7.40
N GLY A 133 -2.88 21.72 -8.03
CA GLY A 133 -1.56 21.65 -7.41
C GLY A 133 -0.54 20.83 -8.21
N GLU A 134 0.19 19.96 -7.51
CA GLU A 134 1.08 18.99 -8.15
C GLU A 134 1.16 17.69 -7.35
N VAL A 135 1.39 16.59 -8.07
CA VAL A 135 1.65 15.27 -7.51
C VAL A 135 3.14 14.98 -7.66
N ARG A 136 3.82 14.76 -6.53
CA ARG A 136 5.24 14.44 -6.48
C ARG A 136 5.44 12.96 -6.22
N PHE A 137 6.26 12.35 -7.05
CA PHE A 137 6.65 10.96 -6.96
C PHE A 137 8.11 10.92 -6.49
N ARG A 138 8.41 10.12 -5.46
CA ARG A 138 9.76 9.98 -4.89
C ARG A 138 10.06 8.49 -4.73
N GLY A 139 11.18 8.01 -5.23
CA GLY A 139 11.43 6.57 -5.30
C GLY A 139 12.86 6.17 -5.61
N GLU A 140 13.85 6.82 -5.01
CA GLU A 140 15.28 6.62 -5.30
C GLU A 140 15.75 5.16 -5.10
N ARG A 141 14.99 4.35 -4.36
CA ARG A 141 15.29 2.94 -4.08
C ARG A 141 14.45 1.94 -4.88
N ILE A 142 13.58 2.41 -5.76
CA ILE A 142 12.73 1.56 -6.61
C ILE A 142 13.57 1.00 -7.75
N ALA A 143 13.47 -0.31 -7.98
CA ALA A 143 14.18 -0.95 -9.09
C ALA A 143 13.67 -0.43 -10.44
N GLY A 144 14.60 -0.15 -11.35
CA GLY A 144 14.30 0.29 -12.72
C GLY A 144 13.78 -0.84 -13.61
N GLY A 145 12.99 -0.48 -14.62
CA GLY A 145 12.25 -1.45 -15.44
C GLY A 145 11.00 -1.95 -14.70
N VAL A 146 9.88 -2.04 -15.41
CA VAL A 146 8.63 -2.53 -14.84
C VAL A 146 8.05 -3.57 -15.79
N ASP A 147 7.98 -4.82 -15.34
CA ASP A 147 7.22 -5.86 -16.03
C ASP A 147 5.79 -5.87 -15.47
N PRO A 148 4.76 -5.49 -16.25
CA PRO A 148 3.37 -5.57 -15.81
C PRO A 148 2.99 -6.96 -15.31
N GLY A 149 3.55 -8.05 -15.87
CA GLY A 149 3.24 -9.42 -15.46
C GLY A 149 3.64 -9.76 -14.02
N SER A 150 4.55 -8.98 -13.42
CA SER A 150 4.98 -9.13 -12.03
C SER A 150 4.06 -8.44 -11.02
N ILE A 151 3.12 -7.61 -11.49
CA ILE A 151 2.26 -6.79 -10.65
C ILE A 151 0.97 -7.54 -10.34
N ARG A 152 0.64 -7.69 -9.06
CA ARG A 152 -0.60 -8.32 -8.62
C ARG A 152 -1.22 -7.63 -7.40
N PRO A 153 -2.55 -7.56 -7.31
CA PRO A 153 -3.21 -7.07 -6.11
C PRO A 153 -3.03 -8.02 -4.93
N LEU A 154 -2.96 -7.46 -3.72
CA LEU A 154 -3.11 -8.20 -2.48
C LEU A 154 -4.58 -8.18 -2.06
N GLY A 155 -5.18 -9.37 -1.97
CA GLY A 155 -6.52 -9.51 -1.42
C GLY A 155 -6.50 -9.24 0.08
N ARG A 156 -6.98 -8.06 0.49
CA ARG A 156 -7.42 -7.63 1.85
C ARG A 156 -7.50 -6.09 1.84
N GLU A 157 -8.52 -5.57 1.17
CA GLU A 157 -8.68 -4.13 0.98
C GLU A 157 -9.50 -3.52 2.14
N GLN A 158 -8.89 -2.57 2.85
CA GLN A 158 -9.55 -1.70 3.83
C GLN A 158 -9.56 -0.27 3.28
N SER A 159 -8.91 0.73 3.89
CA SER A 159 -8.87 2.11 3.40
C SER A 159 -7.93 2.33 2.19
N ASN A 160 -7.30 1.27 1.72
CA ASN A 160 -6.27 1.28 0.69
C ASN A 160 -6.40 0.07 -0.23
N THR A 161 -5.84 0.19 -1.43
CA THR A 161 -5.60 -0.91 -2.36
C THR A 161 -4.10 -1.16 -2.39
N SER A 162 -3.70 -2.41 -2.19
CA SER A 162 -2.29 -2.79 -2.12
C SER A 162 -1.91 -3.69 -3.29
N LEU A 163 -0.79 -3.41 -3.93
CA LEU A 163 -0.23 -4.15 -5.05
C LEU A 163 1.19 -4.62 -4.71
N VAL A 164 1.55 -5.81 -5.17
CA VAL A 164 2.91 -6.35 -5.07
C VAL A 164 3.54 -6.35 -6.45
N ARG A 165 4.81 -5.93 -6.54
CA ARG A 165 5.67 -6.05 -7.71
C ARG A 165 6.87 -6.94 -7.38
N ASP A 166 7.18 -7.89 -8.27
CA ASP A 166 8.35 -8.77 -8.21
C ASP A 166 8.52 -9.54 -6.88
N ASP A 167 7.42 -9.75 -6.13
CA ASP A 167 7.45 -10.24 -4.75
C ASP A 167 8.47 -9.53 -3.82
N ALA A 168 8.81 -8.28 -4.16
CA ALA A 168 9.86 -7.50 -3.48
C ALA A 168 9.36 -6.15 -2.99
N GLU A 169 8.34 -5.59 -3.66
CA GLU A 169 7.84 -4.26 -3.35
C GLU A 169 6.32 -4.27 -3.17
N LEU A 170 5.87 -3.61 -2.13
CA LEU A 170 4.47 -3.40 -1.80
C LEU A 170 4.12 -1.94 -2.03
N LEU A 171 3.30 -1.66 -3.04
CA LEU A 171 2.65 -0.36 -3.20
C LEU A 171 1.33 -0.38 -2.42
N LYS A 172 1.19 0.52 -1.46
CA LYS A 172 -0.06 0.82 -0.77
C LYS A 172 -0.62 2.14 -1.30
N TRP A 173 -1.73 2.07 -2.03
CA TRP A 173 -2.43 3.25 -2.53
C TRP A 173 -3.60 3.62 -1.61
N PHE A 174 -3.57 4.81 -1.02
CA PHE A 174 -4.61 5.27 -0.11
C PHE A 174 -5.82 5.74 -0.91
N ARG A 175 -6.98 5.10 -0.68
CA ARG A 175 -8.22 5.42 -1.40
C ARG A 175 -8.93 6.60 -0.81
N VAL A 176 -9.04 6.62 0.52
CA VAL A 176 -9.53 7.77 1.28
C VAL A 176 -8.36 8.69 1.59
N VAL A 177 -8.51 9.95 1.23
CA VAL A 177 -7.46 10.97 1.28
C VAL A 177 -7.73 11.89 2.48
N GLU A 178 -6.81 11.89 3.44
CA GLU A 178 -6.90 12.73 4.62
C GLU A 178 -6.07 14.00 4.44
N ASP A 179 -6.63 15.17 4.80
CA ASP A 179 -5.96 16.48 4.71
C ASP A 179 -4.98 16.72 5.87
N VAL A 180 -4.20 15.71 6.21
CA VAL A 180 -3.21 15.75 7.28
C VAL A 180 -1.94 15.07 6.83
N ARG A 181 -0.82 15.44 7.46
CA ARG A 181 0.44 14.73 7.28
C ARG A 181 0.25 13.28 7.71
N SER A 182 0.70 12.33 6.89
CA SER A 182 0.53 10.90 7.17
C SER A 182 1.37 10.47 8.38
N PRO A 183 0.73 9.99 9.47
CA PRO A 183 1.45 9.44 10.62
C PRO A 183 2.25 8.20 10.24
N GLU A 184 1.77 7.39 9.29
CA GLU A 184 2.46 6.20 8.81
C GLU A 184 3.79 6.55 8.15
N LEU A 185 3.79 7.56 7.27
CA LEU A 185 5.02 8.03 6.65
C LEU A 185 5.95 8.67 7.69
N GLU A 186 5.43 9.57 8.52
CA GLU A 186 6.22 10.25 9.55
C GLU A 186 6.92 9.26 10.50
N MET A 187 6.18 8.26 10.99
CA MET A 187 6.72 7.25 11.90
C MET A 187 7.72 6.33 11.23
N THR A 188 7.45 5.88 10.00
CA THR A 188 8.36 4.99 9.28
C THR A 188 9.68 5.68 8.92
N GLU A 189 9.63 6.96 8.51
CA GLU A 189 10.83 7.76 8.28
C GLU A 189 11.61 8.03 9.58
N ALA A 190 10.92 8.39 10.67
CA ALA A 190 11.56 8.66 11.96
C ALA A 190 12.26 7.42 12.54
N LEU A 191 11.60 6.26 12.51
CA LEU A 191 12.17 4.98 12.95
C LEU A 191 13.39 4.59 12.12
N HIS A 192 13.31 4.75 10.79
CA HIS A 192 14.44 4.48 9.91
C HIS A 192 15.62 5.42 10.21
N GLY A 193 15.36 6.72 10.40
CA GLY A 193 16.37 7.71 10.76
C GLY A 193 17.05 7.43 12.12
N ALA A 194 16.35 6.77 13.04
CA ALA A 194 16.89 6.30 14.31
C ALA A 194 17.64 4.95 14.21
N GLY A 195 17.72 4.33 13.03
CA GLY A 195 18.36 3.03 12.81
C GLY A 195 17.54 1.83 13.31
N PHE A 196 16.22 1.98 13.45
CA PHE A 196 15.35 0.88 13.87
C PHE A 196 15.11 -0.09 12.72
N GLU A 197 15.61 -1.32 12.83
CA GLU A 197 15.61 -2.32 11.74
C GLU A 197 14.33 -3.18 11.67
N HIS A 198 13.42 -3.08 12.63
CA HIS A 198 12.21 -3.93 12.69
C HIS A 198 10.99 -3.34 11.95
N VAL A 199 11.15 -2.19 11.30
CA VAL A 199 10.13 -1.61 10.42
C VAL A 199 10.78 -1.30 9.06
N PRO A 200 10.24 -1.83 7.94
CA PRO A 200 10.81 -1.56 6.63
C PRO A 200 10.76 -0.07 6.27
N ALA A 201 11.89 0.46 5.82
CA ALA A 201 11.98 1.85 5.37
C ALA A 201 11.21 2.04 4.04
N PRO A 202 10.51 3.17 3.84
CA PRO A 202 9.80 3.45 2.59
C PRO A 202 10.70 3.45 1.36
N LEU A 203 10.44 2.63 0.35
CA LEU A 203 11.15 2.64 -0.93
C LEU A 203 10.73 3.82 -1.82
N GLY A 204 9.48 4.24 -1.70
CA GLY A 204 8.93 5.35 -2.47
C GLY A 204 7.65 5.91 -1.87
N VAL A 205 7.29 7.11 -2.31
CA VAL A 205 6.20 7.93 -1.78
C VAL A 205 5.56 8.69 -2.93
N VAL A 206 4.23 8.82 -2.91
CA VAL A 206 3.47 9.71 -3.79
C VAL A 206 2.67 10.68 -2.94
N GLU A 207 2.87 11.97 -3.15
CA GLU A 207 2.19 13.03 -2.40
C GLU A 207 1.50 14.01 -3.33
N TYR A 208 0.35 14.51 -2.89
CA TYR A 208 -0.34 15.63 -3.51
C TYR A 208 -0.08 16.91 -2.71
N LEU A 209 0.38 17.95 -3.39
CA LEU A 209 0.72 19.24 -2.82
C LEU A 209 -0.19 20.30 -3.41
N ARG A 210 -0.89 21.04 -2.55
CA ARG A 210 -1.70 22.20 -2.93
C ARG A 210 -1.10 23.48 -2.36
N PRO A 211 -1.29 24.63 -3.04
CA PRO A 211 -0.86 25.91 -2.50
C PRO A 211 -1.46 26.18 -1.11
N GLY A 212 -0.59 26.42 -0.12
CA GLY A 212 -1.01 26.79 1.25
C GLY A 212 -1.61 25.65 2.08
N ALA A 213 -1.49 24.39 1.66
CA ALA A 213 -1.92 23.21 2.41
C ALA A 213 -0.75 22.27 2.71
N GLU A 214 -0.93 21.41 3.72
CA GLU A 214 0.00 20.32 4.01
C GLU A 214 0.06 19.31 2.85
N ALA A 215 1.19 18.63 2.70
CA ALA A 215 1.34 17.56 1.74
C ALA A 215 0.49 16.35 2.17
N VAL A 216 -0.25 15.81 1.21
CA VAL A 216 -1.16 14.69 1.45
C VAL A 216 -0.60 13.43 0.81
N LEU A 217 -0.49 12.36 1.60
CA LEU A 217 0.01 11.07 1.13
C LEU A 217 -1.05 10.37 0.27
N LEU A 218 -0.68 10.03 -0.98
CA LEU A 218 -1.52 9.24 -1.88
C LEU A 218 -1.06 7.78 -1.98
N ALA A 219 0.24 7.53 -1.89
CA ALA A 219 0.76 6.18 -1.89
C ALA A 219 2.11 6.05 -1.17
N LEU A 220 2.35 4.84 -0.65
CA LEU A 220 3.59 4.45 0.00
C LEU A 220 4.08 3.14 -0.62
N VAL A 221 5.36 3.07 -0.98
CA VAL A 221 6.02 1.83 -1.41
C VAL A 221 6.95 1.36 -0.32
N GLN A 222 6.88 0.08 0.05
CA GLN A 222 7.72 -0.55 1.07
C GLN A 222 8.27 -1.89 0.57
N PRO A 223 9.34 -2.42 1.18
CA PRO A 223 9.75 -3.80 0.96
C PRO A 223 8.60 -4.75 1.27
N TYR A 224 8.28 -5.63 0.33
CA TYR A 224 7.31 -6.70 0.54
C TYR A 224 7.99 -7.88 1.24
N LEU A 225 7.48 -8.26 2.41
CA LEU A 225 7.99 -9.39 3.17
C LEU A 225 7.31 -10.68 2.70
N HIS A 226 7.74 -11.20 1.54
CA HIS A 226 7.07 -12.33 0.87
C HIS A 226 7.00 -13.62 1.72
N ASN A 227 7.98 -13.83 2.61
CA ASN A 227 8.02 -14.94 3.58
C ASN A 227 7.58 -14.51 4.99
N GLY A 228 7.05 -13.29 5.15
CA GLY A 228 6.52 -12.82 6.41
C GLY A 228 5.28 -13.63 6.80
N THR A 229 5.18 -14.01 8.07
CA THR A 229 3.96 -14.62 8.60
C THR A 229 3.23 -13.61 9.46
N GLU A 230 1.92 -13.49 9.24
CA GLU A 230 1.05 -12.62 10.05
C GLU A 230 1.05 -13.10 11.51
N GLY A 231 1.38 -12.20 12.45
CA GLY A 231 1.48 -12.55 13.87
C GLY A 231 0.18 -13.08 14.47
N TRP A 232 -0.97 -12.59 14.01
CA TRP A 232 -2.28 -13.12 14.42
C TRP A 232 -2.49 -14.57 13.98
N ALA A 233 -2.11 -14.90 12.73
CA ALA A 233 -2.21 -16.27 12.24
C ALA A 233 -1.27 -17.20 13.02
N LEU A 234 -0.05 -16.76 13.34
CA LEU A 234 0.87 -17.50 14.21
C LEU A 234 0.26 -17.74 15.60
N ALA A 235 -0.32 -16.71 16.21
CA ALA A 235 -0.96 -16.83 17.52
C ALA A 235 -2.14 -17.81 17.50
N LEU A 236 -2.98 -17.75 16.45
CA LEU A 236 -4.10 -18.68 16.29
C LEU A 236 -3.66 -20.13 16.07
N THR A 237 -2.57 -20.36 15.32
CA THR A 237 -1.98 -21.69 15.19
C THR A 237 -1.48 -22.19 16.54
N SER A 238 -0.73 -21.36 17.27
CA SER A 238 -0.23 -21.72 18.61
C SER A 238 -1.36 -22.04 19.59
N LEU A 239 -2.46 -21.27 19.58
CA LEU A 239 -3.62 -21.54 20.42
C LEU A 239 -4.29 -22.86 20.01
N ARG A 240 -4.47 -23.11 18.71
CA ARG A 240 -5.06 -24.35 18.21
C ARG A 240 -4.28 -25.58 18.66
N ASP A 241 -2.96 -25.52 18.59
CA ASP A 241 -2.10 -26.63 19.02
C ASP A 241 -2.25 -26.91 20.52
N LEU A 242 -2.33 -25.86 21.33
CA LEU A 242 -2.53 -25.94 22.79
C LEU A 242 -3.88 -26.59 23.15
N TYR A 243 -4.97 -26.18 22.48
CA TYR A 243 -6.29 -26.80 22.68
C TYR A 243 -6.33 -28.26 22.22
N ALA A 244 -5.67 -28.60 21.12
CA ALA A 244 -5.59 -29.98 20.64
C ALA A 244 -4.84 -30.90 21.62
N GLU A 245 -3.78 -30.39 22.27
CA GLU A 245 -3.06 -31.12 23.31
C GLU A 245 -3.96 -31.39 24.54
N ALA A 246 -4.73 -30.39 24.98
CA ALA A 246 -5.70 -30.54 26.06
C ALA A 246 -6.77 -31.62 25.79
N GLU A 247 -7.28 -31.70 24.55
CA GLU A 247 -8.23 -32.74 24.15
C GLU A 247 -7.62 -34.15 24.19
N LEU A 248 -6.34 -34.30 23.79
CA LEU A 248 -5.62 -35.58 23.83
C LEU A 248 -5.33 -36.06 25.25
N GLU A 249 -5.21 -35.15 26.23
CA GLU A 249 -5.09 -35.49 27.66
C GLU A 249 -6.39 -36.02 28.28
N GLY A 250 -7.47 -36.14 27.48
CA GLY A 250 -8.71 -36.79 27.89
C GLY A 250 -9.68 -35.86 28.63
N VAL A 251 -9.57 -34.56 28.40
CA VAL A 251 -10.50 -33.58 28.96
C VAL A 251 -11.83 -33.66 28.20
N GLY A 252 -12.83 -34.25 28.85
CA GLY A 252 -14.09 -34.66 28.21
C GLY A 252 -15.11 -33.56 27.93
N ASP A 253 -14.88 -32.32 28.38
CA ASP A 253 -15.75 -31.17 28.13
C ASP A 253 -14.97 -29.88 27.83
N GLU A 254 -15.61 -28.98 27.08
CA GLU A 254 -15.04 -27.70 26.59
C GLU A 254 -14.57 -26.78 27.72
N GLU A 255 -15.29 -26.77 28.85
CA GLU A 255 -14.99 -25.90 29.99
C GLU A 255 -13.70 -26.32 30.70
N SER A 256 -13.44 -27.62 30.82
CA SER A 256 -12.18 -28.10 31.39
C SER A 256 -11.01 -28.02 30.41
N ALA A 257 -11.24 -28.06 29.09
CA ALA A 257 -10.19 -27.79 28.10
C ALA A 257 -9.73 -26.32 28.17
N VAL A 258 -10.68 -25.37 28.26
CA VAL A 258 -10.39 -23.95 28.47
C VAL A 258 -9.61 -23.73 29.77
N ARG A 259 -10.01 -24.35 30.88
CA ARG A 259 -9.31 -24.20 32.16
C ARG A 259 -7.87 -24.72 32.12
N LEU A 260 -7.63 -25.86 31.48
CA LEU A 260 -6.27 -26.41 31.32
C LEU A 260 -5.40 -25.47 30.47
N VAL A 261 -5.95 -24.92 29.39
CA VAL A 261 -5.29 -23.93 28.54
C VAL A 261 -4.96 -22.66 29.32
N GLU A 262 -5.86 -22.16 30.18
CA GLU A 262 -5.60 -20.99 31.03
C GLU A 262 -4.50 -21.25 32.07
N GLU A 263 -4.48 -22.43 32.68
CA GLU A 263 -3.45 -22.85 33.63
C GLU A 263 -2.07 -22.99 32.95
N GLN A 264 -2.01 -23.53 31.73
CA GLN A 264 -0.79 -23.64 30.94
C GLN A 264 -0.33 -22.26 30.41
N GLY A 265 -1.26 -21.44 29.91
CA GLY A 265 -1.04 -20.10 29.36
C GLY A 265 -0.60 -19.06 30.39
N ALA A 266 -0.94 -19.25 31.67
CA ALA A 266 -0.45 -18.43 32.79
C ALA A 266 1.08 -18.56 33.01
N THR A 267 1.75 -19.50 32.32
CA THR A 267 3.20 -19.72 32.41
C THR A 267 4.02 -18.83 31.46
N PHE A 268 3.39 -17.95 30.66
CA PHE A 268 4.13 -16.97 29.85
C PHE A 268 4.76 -15.88 30.74
N LEU A 269 5.82 -16.23 31.45
CA LEU A 269 6.74 -15.30 32.07
C LEU A 269 7.71 -14.84 30.98
N PRO A 270 7.69 -13.56 30.55
CA PRO A 270 8.75 -13.06 29.68
C PRO A 270 10.07 -13.25 30.42
N SER A 271 10.93 -14.13 29.93
CA SER A 271 12.24 -14.37 30.51
C SER A 271 12.96 -13.03 30.62
N ARG A 272 13.18 -12.57 31.85
CA ARG A 272 13.90 -11.33 32.17
C ARG A 272 15.29 -11.38 31.54
N SER A 273 15.52 -10.46 30.60
CA SER A 273 16.81 -9.95 30.12
C SER A 273 17.80 -10.95 29.51
N PRO A 274 18.52 -10.59 28.42
CA PRO A 274 19.60 -11.42 27.91
C PRO A 274 20.71 -11.51 28.96
N PRO A 275 21.40 -12.66 29.09
CA PRO A 275 22.51 -12.77 30.02
C PRO A 275 23.58 -11.75 29.64
N THR A 276 23.94 -10.89 30.58
CA THR A 276 25.13 -10.05 30.54
C THR A 276 26.35 -10.98 30.56
N GLY A 277 26.69 -11.52 29.40
CA GLY A 277 27.92 -12.28 29.18
C GLY A 277 29.10 -11.33 29.22
N SER A 278 29.76 -11.27 30.38
CA SER A 278 31.07 -10.68 30.59
C SER A 278 32.03 -11.14 29.48
N ARG A 279 32.55 -10.18 28.71
CA ARG A 279 33.73 -10.39 27.87
C ARG A 279 34.89 -10.83 28.76
N THR A 280 35.29 -12.10 28.68
CA THR A 280 36.62 -12.53 29.10
C THR A 280 37.32 -13.16 27.91
N ARG A 281 38.43 -12.54 27.53
CA ARG A 281 39.29 -12.88 26.39
C ARG A 281 40.14 -14.12 26.66
N CYS A 282 40.41 -14.81 25.55
CA CYS A 282 41.66 -15.43 25.14
C CYS A 282 42.19 -16.70 25.82
N ALA A 283 42.57 -17.62 24.93
CA ALA A 283 43.07 -18.98 25.10
C ALA A 283 44.51 -19.09 25.65
N PRO A 284 44.93 -20.29 26.09
CA PRO A 284 46.34 -20.62 26.18
C PRO A 284 46.81 -21.56 25.05
N SER A 285 47.92 -21.15 24.45
CA SER A 285 49.04 -21.98 23.99
C SER A 285 48.84 -22.92 22.79
N ARG A 286 49.40 -22.51 21.64
CA ARG A 286 50.66 -23.09 21.11
C ARG A 286 51.17 -22.22 19.96
N CYS A 287 52.18 -21.41 20.26
CA CYS A 287 53.16 -20.96 19.28
C CYS A 287 54.26 -22.05 19.21
N PRO A 288 54.92 -22.23 18.05
CA PRO A 288 56.25 -21.63 18.00
C PRO A 288 56.65 -21.07 16.62
N ARG A 289 57.44 -19.98 16.66
CA ARG A 289 58.39 -19.47 15.64
C ARG A 289 57.72 -18.77 14.44
N ARG A 290 58.08 -17.54 14.03
CA ARG A 290 59.29 -16.73 14.15
C ARG A 290 58.93 -15.25 14.34
N CYS A 291 59.69 -14.56 15.18
CA CYS A 291 59.75 -13.10 15.20
C CYS A 291 60.57 -12.59 14.01
N SER A 292 60.12 -11.49 13.41
CA SER A 292 60.95 -10.56 12.64
C SER A 292 60.38 -9.17 12.94
N ALA A 293 61.16 -8.36 13.65
CA ALA A 293 60.80 -7.00 14.03
C ALA A 293 60.99 -6.03 12.85
N PRO A 294 60.26 -4.90 12.81
CA PRO A 294 60.49 -3.82 11.85
C PRO A 294 61.69 -2.96 12.28
N GLY A 295 62.57 -2.63 11.34
CA GLY A 295 63.62 -1.62 11.53
C GLY A 295 63.03 -0.20 11.50
N PRO A 296 63.70 0.79 12.12
CA PRO A 296 63.17 2.15 12.24
C PRO A 296 63.36 2.93 10.93
N THR A 297 62.41 3.84 10.66
CA THR A 297 62.56 4.98 9.74
C THR A 297 63.82 5.79 10.08
N PRO A 298 64.48 6.42 9.08
CA PRO A 298 63.93 7.49 8.25
C PRO A 298 63.58 7.10 6.81
#